data_AF-A0A3M1Z5H9-F1
#
_entry.id   AF-A0A3M1Z5H9-F1
#
_cell.length_a   1.000
_cell.length_b   1.000
_cell.length_c   1.000
_cell.angle_alpha   90.00
_cell.angle_beta   90.00
_cell.angle_gamma   90.00
#
_symmetry.space_group_name_H-M   'P 1'
#
loop_
_entity.id
_entity.type
_entity.pdbx_description
1 polymer ?
#
loop_
_entity_poly.entity_id
_entity_poly.type
_entity_poly.pdbx_seq_one_letter_code
_entity_poly.pdbx_strand_id
1 'polypeptide(L)' 'MPTPFEPGPRYLSGNEAAAEGAVAAGCDFYAGYPITPSSEIMERLAARFAELGRVFVQ' A
#
# COMPACT_ATOMS: atom_id res chain seq x y z
N MET A 1 14.29 -7.83 -0.74
CA MET A 1 13.14 -8.31 -1.52
C MET A 1 13.13 -7.54 -2.83
N PRO A 2 12.99 -8.20 -3.99
CA PRO A 2 12.74 -7.47 -5.23
C PRO A 2 11.42 -6.72 -5.08
N THR A 3 11.44 -5.44 -5.41
CA THR A 3 10.24 -4.60 -5.48
C THR A 3 9.27 -5.20 -6.49
N PRO A 4 7.96 -5.31 -6.20
CA PRO A 4 6.97 -5.77 -7.18
C PRO A 4 6.72 -4.73 -8.30
N PHE A 5 7.43 -3.59 -8.29
CA PHE A 5 7.23 -2.50 -9.24
C PHE A 5 8.29 -2.52 -10.33
N GLU A 6 7.82 -2.48 -11.57
CA GLU A 6 8.66 -2.09 -12.71
C GLU A 6 9.05 -0.61 -12.60
N PRO A 7 10.33 -0.24 -12.86
CA PRO A 7 10.78 1.15 -12.87
C PRO A 7 10.07 2.00 -13.94
N GLY A 8 9.78 3.25 -13.61
CA GLY A 8 9.21 4.22 -14.54
C GLY A 8 8.34 5.27 -13.86
N PRO A 9 7.95 6.34 -14.59
CA PRO A 9 7.02 7.33 -14.07
C PRO A 9 5.63 6.70 -13.87
N ARG A 10 4.95 7.09 -12.79
CA ARG A 10 3.55 6.72 -12.52
C ARG A 10 2.77 7.94 -12.09
N TYR A 11 1.52 8.03 -12.51
CA TYR A 11 0.58 9.05 -12.06
C TYR A 11 -0.23 8.49 -10.90
N LEU A 12 0.06 8.97 -9.69
CA LEU A 12 -0.52 8.49 -8.44
C LEU A 12 -0.93 9.68 -7.58
N SER A 13 -1.98 9.52 -6.79
CA SER A 13 -2.23 10.40 -5.64
C SER A 13 -1.15 10.22 -4.57
N GLY A 14 -1.07 11.16 -3.62
CA GLY A 14 -0.14 11.06 -2.49
C GLY A 14 -0.39 9.83 -1.63
N ASN A 15 -1.66 9.48 -1.38
CA ASN A 15 -2.05 8.31 -0.60
C ASN A 15 -1.65 7.00 -1.29
N GLU A 16 -1.89 6.89 -2.60
CA GLU A 16 -1.43 5.73 -3.37
C GLU A 16 0.10 5.64 -3.36
N ALA A 17 0.81 6.74 -3.59
CA ALA A 17 2.27 6.75 -3.56
C ALA A 17 2.83 6.31 -2.20
N ALA A 18 2.20 6.72 -1.09
CA ALA A 18 2.59 6.28 0.25
C ALA A 18 2.35 4.77 0.46
N ALA A 19 1.19 4.26 0.04
CA ALA A 19 0.86 2.83 0.12
C ALA A 19 1.84 1.98 -0.72
N GLU A 20 2.09 2.38 -1.97
CA GLU A 20 3.03 1.67 -2.84
C GLU A 20 4.47 1.78 -2.33
N GLY A 21 4.85 2.91 -1.73
CA GLY A 21 6.13 3.09 -1.06
C GLY A 21 6.31 2.11 0.10
N ALA A 22 5.28 1.94 0.94
CA ALA A 22 5.30 0.95 2.02
C ALA A 22 5.45 -0.48 1.47
N VAL A 23 4.71 -0.81 0.41
CA VAL A 23 4.81 -2.12 -0.26
C VAL A 23 6.22 -2.36 -0.80
N ALA A 24 6.81 -1.35 -1.47
CA ALA A 24 8.15 -1.38 -2.05
C ALA A 24 9.25 -1.51 -0.98
N ALA A 25 9.07 -0.86 0.18
CA ALA A 25 9.96 -0.96 1.32
C ALA A 25 9.93 -2.35 2.00
N GLY A 26 8.99 -3.22 1.62
CA GLY A 26 8.84 -4.56 2.18
C GLY A 26 7.93 -4.62 3.40
N CYS A 27 7.11 -3.60 3.64
CA CYS A 27 6.09 -3.62 4.69
C CYS A 27 5.12 -4.78 4.48
N ASP A 28 4.99 -5.67 5.47
CA ASP A 28 4.18 -6.89 5.43
C ASP A 28 3.06 -6.93 6.47
N PHE A 29 2.92 -5.86 7.25
CA PHE A 29 1.85 -5.69 8.24
C PHE A 29 1.28 -4.26 8.19
N TYR A 30 -0.04 -4.15 8.12
CA TYR A 30 -0.77 -2.88 8.24
C TYR A 30 -1.98 -3.07 9.16
N ALA A 31 -2.18 -2.13 10.08
CA ALA A 31 -3.38 -2.05 10.91
C ALA A 31 -3.92 -0.63 10.88
N GLY A 32 -5.21 -0.45 10.57
CA GLY A 32 -5.79 0.88 10.47
C GLY A 32 -7.30 0.86 10.28
N TYR A 33 -7.96 1.98 10.54
CA TYR A 33 -9.39 2.17 10.37
C TYR A 33 -9.66 3.28 9.35
N PRO A 34 -10.75 3.24 8.57
CA PRO A 34 -11.08 4.31 7.63
C PRO A 34 -11.15 5.67 8.33
N ILE A 35 -10.29 6.61 7.93
CA ILE A 35 -10.29 7.98 8.44
C ILE A 35 -9.89 8.95 7.32
N THR A 36 -10.68 10.02 7.15
CA THR A 36 -10.36 11.06 6.17
C THR A 36 -9.20 11.94 6.69
N PRO A 37 -8.22 12.31 5.85
CA PRO A 37 -8.11 12.09 4.41
C PRO A 37 -7.19 10.91 4.00
N SER A 38 -7.00 9.90 4.85
CA SER A 38 -6.05 8.80 4.62
C SER A 38 -6.68 7.44 4.32
N SER A 39 -8.00 7.37 4.15
CA SER A 39 -8.72 6.13 3.86
C SER A 39 -8.20 5.42 2.61
N GLU A 40 -7.77 6.17 1.58
CA GLU A 40 -7.26 5.59 0.33
C GLU A 40 -5.94 4.82 0.53
N ILE A 41 -5.14 5.17 1.55
CA ILE A 41 -3.94 4.39 1.92
C ILE A 41 -4.37 2.99 2.39
N MET A 42 -5.34 2.94 3.31
CA MET A 42 -5.86 1.70 3.85
C MET A 42 -6.50 0.84 2.75
N GLU A 43 -7.36 1.42 1.92
CA GLU A 43 -8.00 0.72 0.80
C GLU A 43 -6.97 0.13 -0.17
N ARG A 44 -5.93 0.90 -0.50
CA ARG A 44 -4.85 0.44 -1.38
C ARG A 44 -4.04 -0.69 -0.74
N LEU A 45 -3.70 -0.58 0.54
CA LEU A 45 -2.96 -1.61 1.26
C LEU A 45 -3.79 -2.88 1.46
N ALA A 46 -5.10 -2.78 1.70
CA ALA A 46 -5.99 -3.93 1.78
C ALA A 46 -5.95 -4.77 0.49
N ALA A 47 -6.04 -4.13 -0.68
CA ALA A 47 -5.93 -4.80 -1.97
C ALA A 47 -4.53 -5.40 -2.20
N ARG A 48 -3.47 -4.60 -2.03
CA ARG A 48 -2.08 -5.03 -2.28
C ARG A 48 -1.65 -6.15 -1.34
N PHE A 49 -2.09 -6.13 -0.08
CA PHE A 49 -1.67 -7.11 0.90
C PHE A 49 -2.36 -8.46 0.66
N ALA A 50 -3.61 -8.45 0.17
CA ALA A 50 -4.27 -9.67 -0.29
C ALA A 50 -3.53 -10.32 -1.47
N GLU A 51 -3.07 -9.54 -2.46
CA GLU A 51 -2.30 -10.05 -3.60
C GLU A 51 -0.92 -10.61 -3.20
N LEU A 52 -0.29 -10.01 -2.18
CA LEU A 52 1.07 -10.33 -1.76
C LEU A 52 1.14 -11.33 -0.59
N GLY A 53 0.01 -11.78 -0.07
CA GLY A 53 -0.06 -12.67 1.11
C GLY A 53 0.46 -12.00 2.39
N ARG A 54 0.20 -10.71 2.57
CA ARG A 54 0.63 -9.89 3.72
C ARG A 54 -0.54 -9.65 4.69
N VAL A 55 -0.22 -9.21 5.90
CA VAL A 55 -1.21 -9.08 6.98
C VAL A 55 -1.83 -7.69 6.98
N PHE A 56 -3.15 -7.64 6.81
CA PHE A 56 -3.95 -6.43 6.92
C PHE A 56 -5.00 -6.61 8.03
N VAL A 57 -5.14 -5.62 8.90
CA VAL A 57 -6.13 -5.60 10.00
C VAL A 57 -6.89 -4.27 9.96
N GLN A 58 -8.21 -4.34 10.06
CA GLN A 58 -9.12 -3.19 10.09
C GLN A 58 -10.05 -3.23 11.29
#